data_AF-A0A933DVQ9-F1
#
_entry.id   AF-A0A933DVQ9-F1
#
_cell.length_a   1.000
_cell.length_b   1.000
_cell.length_c   1.000
_cell.angle_alpha   90.00
_cell.angle_beta   90.00
_cell.angle_gamma   90.00
#
_symmetry.space_group_name_H-M   'P 1'
#
loop_
_entity.id
_entity.type
_entity.pdbx_description
1 polymer ?
#
loop_
_entity_poly.entity_id
_entity_poly.type
_entity_poly.pdbx_seq_one_letter_code
_entity_poly.pdbx_strand_id
1 'polypeptide(L)'
;MTIQGHVRNLALFGLLGMALAGLLAACGGGVAQTEYDAVKKQLEGQDQKVAALQQQLSTKVQEASSAQQQLTTLQQQLSTKEQDLAGLQRQLQAAQAAGQQVTALQQQIAAKEKDVTDLQKQLEAAKAAPGLPAGGTILLAAKPVPTPTPRPTPTPRPAGFVPPPPAVPPASFAQPLQLYIYADTVTAGPNESRYSIDATAPKALPSCVQTSIFKRGMHLVWRFEVVDTATGKRLTDKEVETAVVRLPTGEEIKGRFSAHGTGRPGGDAPWFWTAAWDVPLDYPLGALDWSINAKSKDGKTGTFALWYVSIPAVGVESRTQIVE
;
A
#
# COMPACT_ATOMS: atom_id res chain seq x y z
N MET A 1 38.57 -2.62 -5.69
CA MET A 1 39.95 -2.11 -5.76
C MET A 1 40.56 -2.20 -4.38
N THR A 2 41.41 -3.20 -4.18
CA THR A 2 41.99 -3.58 -2.89
C THR A 2 43.25 -2.75 -2.65
N ILE A 3 43.27 -1.88 -1.65
CA ILE A 3 44.49 -1.18 -1.23
C ILE A 3 45.13 -2.03 -0.14
N GLN A 4 46.02 -2.91 -0.58
CA GLN A 4 46.98 -3.62 0.25
C GLN A 4 48.32 -2.90 0.06
N GLY A 5 48.80 -2.20 1.10
CA GLY A 5 49.96 -1.32 0.97
C GLY A 5 50.63 -1.01 2.29
N HIS A 6 51.51 -1.92 2.72
CA HIS A 6 52.78 -1.62 3.39
C HIS A 6 52.75 -0.83 4.71
N VAL A 7 52.85 -1.57 5.82
CA VAL A 7 53.59 -1.12 7.01
C VAL A 7 54.62 -2.19 7.37
N ARG A 8 55.74 -2.20 6.65
CA ARG A 8 57.03 -2.71 7.11
C ARG A 8 57.91 -1.49 7.38
N ASN A 9 58.72 -1.57 8.43
CA ASN A 9 59.71 -0.59 8.91
C ASN A 9 59.18 0.53 9.81
N LEU A 10 59.09 0.23 11.11
CA LEU A 10 59.50 1.21 12.13
C LEU A 10 60.13 0.47 13.33
N ALA A 11 61.18 -0.30 13.04
CA ALA A 11 62.17 -0.75 14.01
C ALA A 11 63.52 -0.13 13.61
N LEU A 12 63.59 1.21 13.60
CA LEU A 12 64.82 1.93 13.27
C LEU A 12 64.83 3.35 13.88
N PHE A 13 64.52 3.45 15.17
CA PHE A 13 64.83 4.64 15.99
C PHE A 13 65.42 4.23 17.36
N GLY A 14 66.12 3.10 17.40
CA GLY A 14 66.93 2.66 18.55
C GLY A 14 68.44 2.78 18.33
N LEU A 15 68.88 3.63 17.39
CA LEU A 15 70.28 3.69 16.95
C LEU A 15 70.81 5.14 16.83
N LEU A 16 70.48 5.99 17.80
CA LEU A 16 71.21 7.26 18.00
C LEU A 16 71.61 7.45 19.47
N GLY A 17 71.97 6.34 20.15
CA GLY A 17 72.44 6.34 21.54
C GLY A 17 73.82 5.70 21.70
N MET A 18 74.63 5.64 20.63
CA MET A 18 75.95 5.01 20.69
C MET A 18 76.94 5.68 19.73
N ALA A 19 77.18 6.97 19.93
CA ALA A 19 78.34 7.65 19.35
C ALA A 19 78.73 8.83 20.25
N LEU A 20 79.48 8.55 21.32
CA LEU A 20 80.64 9.34 21.79
C LEU A 20 81.17 8.75 23.10
N ALA A 21 81.81 7.59 23.02
CA ALA A 21 82.75 7.14 24.03
C ALA A 21 84.14 7.17 23.40
N GLY A 22 84.77 8.34 23.42
CA GLY A 22 86.12 8.52 22.90
C GLY A 22 86.40 9.92 22.38
N LEU A 23 86.64 10.87 23.28
CA LEU A 23 87.70 11.87 23.19
C LEU A 23 87.69 12.73 24.47
N LEU A 24 88.47 12.32 25.47
CA LEU A 24 88.94 13.23 26.51
C LEU A 24 90.32 13.72 26.07
N ALA A 25 90.38 14.91 25.50
CA ALA A 25 91.52 15.83 25.63
C ALA A 25 91.20 17.14 24.88
N ALA A 26 91.34 18.26 25.60
CA ALA A 26 91.44 19.62 25.07
C ALA A 26 90.18 20.24 24.44
N CYS A 27 89.18 20.55 25.27
CA CYS A 27 88.46 21.82 25.30
C CYS A 27 87.70 21.88 26.65
N GLY A 28 88.13 22.75 27.56
CA GLY A 28 87.45 22.98 28.83
C GLY A 28 86.14 23.73 28.58
N GLY A 29 85.02 23.01 28.64
CA GLY A 29 83.68 23.55 28.46
C GLY A 29 82.66 22.43 28.66
N GLY A 30 82.67 21.83 29.86
CA GLY A 30 81.65 20.85 30.24
C GLY A 30 80.29 21.55 30.30
N VAL A 31 79.32 21.01 29.57
CA VAL A 31 77.90 21.42 29.64
C VAL A 31 77.50 21.50 31.11
N ALA A 32 77.01 22.65 31.55
CA ALA A 32 76.67 22.84 32.95
C ALA A 32 75.51 21.91 33.32
N GLN A 33 75.51 21.34 34.53
CA GLN A 33 74.46 20.42 35.00
C GLN A 33 73.04 21.01 34.82
N THR A 34 72.92 22.33 34.93
CA THR A 34 71.68 23.09 34.70
C THR A 34 71.17 23.03 33.25
N GLU A 35 72.07 22.95 32.26
CA GLU A 35 71.71 22.79 30.85
C GLU A 35 71.22 21.37 30.56
N TYR A 36 71.81 20.35 31.21
CA TYR A 36 71.33 18.96 31.11
C TYR A 36 69.92 18.79 31.70
N ASP A 37 69.66 19.36 32.87
CA ASP A 37 68.34 19.31 33.50
C ASP A 37 67.28 20.06 32.68
N ALA A 38 67.65 21.18 32.06
CA ALA A 38 66.78 21.93 31.14
C ALA A 38 66.44 21.11 29.88
N VAL A 39 67.43 20.46 29.27
CA VAL A 39 67.23 19.60 28.10
C VAL A 39 66.37 18.38 28.45
N LYS A 40 66.58 17.76 29.62
CA LYS A 40 65.76 16.64 30.10
C LYS A 40 64.30 17.04 30.27
N LYS A 41 64.04 18.19 30.90
CA LYS A 41 62.68 18.73 31.05
C LYS A 41 62.03 19.06 29.70
N GLN A 42 62.82 19.53 28.73
CA GLN A 42 62.34 19.78 27.38
C GLN A 42 61.98 18.47 26.64
N LEU A 43 62.78 17.42 26.82
CA LEU A 43 62.52 16.10 26.24
C LEU A 43 61.23 15.48 26.81
N GLU A 44 61.05 15.51 28.13
CA GLU A 44 59.81 15.06 28.78
C GLU A 44 58.59 15.86 28.28
N GLY A 45 58.74 17.17 28.07
CA GLY A 45 57.70 18.02 27.48
C GLY A 45 57.42 17.72 26.01
N GLN A 46 58.42 17.28 25.23
CA GLN A 46 58.22 16.82 23.86
C GLN A 46 57.54 15.45 23.80
N ASP A 47 57.90 14.52 24.68
CA ASP A 47 57.27 13.20 24.77
C ASP A 47 55.78 13.30 25.08
N GLN A 48 55.41 14.20 26.00
CA GLN A 48 54.00 14.49 26.31
C GLN A 48 53.25 15.06 25.10
N LYS A 49 53.88 15.96 24.32
CA LYS A 49 53.28 16.50 23.09
C LYS A 49 53.12 15.45 22.00
N VAL A 50 54.11 14.58 21.82
CA VAL A 50 54.03 13.46 20.85
C VAL A 50 52.89 12.52 21.23
N ALA A 51 52.77 12.16 22.51
CA ALA A 51 51.66 11.33 23.00
C ALA A 51 50.29 11.99 22.74
N ALA A 52 50.16 13.28 23.03
CA ALA A 52 48.91 14.02 22.79
C ALA A 52 48.55 14.10 21.30
N LEU A 53 49.54 14.38 20.43
CA LEU A 53 49.34 14.41 18.97
C LEU A 53 48.97 13.04 18.43
N GLN A 54 49.55 11.97 18.97
CA GLN A 54 49.25 10.60 18.56
C GLN A 54 47.81 10.20 18.94
N GLN A 55 47.33 10.64 20.10
CA GLN A 55 45.94 10.46 20.51
C GLN A 55 44.96 11.27 19.64
N GLN A 56 45.30 12.53 19.32
CA GLN A 56 44.50 13.35 18.40
C GLN A 56 44.43 12.74 17.00
N LEU A 57 45.55 12.24 16.48
CA LEU A 57 45.59 11.60 15.18
C LEU A 57 44.74 10.32 15.15
N SER A 58 44.81 9.49 16.20
CA SER A 58 43.97 8.29 16.32
C SER A 58 42.48 8.64 16.33
N THR A 59 42.10 9.69 17.06
CA THR A 59 40.71 10.19 17.11
C THR A 59 40.26 10.67 15.74
N LYS A 60 41.07 11.47 15.05
CA LYS A 60 40.76 11.96 13.70
C LYS A 60 40.66 10.85 12.66
N VAL A 61 41.46 9.79 12.79
CA VAL A 61 41.37 8.61 11.92
C VAL A 61 40.05 7.88 12.11
N GLN A 62 39.54 7.78 13.36
CA GLN A 62 38.22 7.18 13.62
C GLN A 62 37.06 8.06 13.13
N GLU A 63 37.17 9.38 13.27
CA GLU A 63 36.18 10.31 12.71
C GLU A 63 36.14 10.22 11.18
N ALA A 64 37.31 10.17 10.52
CA ALA A 64 37.41 10.06 9.07
C ALA A 64 36.85 8.73 8.55
N SER A 65 37.08 7.61 9.25
CA SER A 65 36.51 6.32 8.86
C SER A 65 34.99 6.29 9.00
N SER A 66 34.46 6.91 10.06
CA SER A 66 33.01 7.06 10.28
C SER A 66 32.37 7.93 9.20
N ALA A 67 33.01 9.05 8.84
CA ALA A 67 32.57 9.91 7.75
C ALA A 67 32.59 9.18 6.39
N GLN A 68 33.62 8.36 6.14
CA GLN A 68 33.72 7.55 4.93
C GLN A 68 32.59 6.52 4.80
N GLN A 69 32.20 5.90 5.92
CA GLN A 69 31.05 4.98 5.97
C GLN A 69 29.75 5.71 5.64
N GLN A 70 29.52 6.89 6.23
CA GLN A 70 28.35 7.72 5.95
C GLN A 70 28.27 8.12 4.48
N LEU A 71 29.39 8.54 3.86
CA LEU A 71 29.43 8.86 2.42
C LEU A 71 29.05 7.67 1.55
N THR A 72 29.49 6.47 1.92
CA THR A 72 29.15 5.24 1.20
C THR A 72 27.64 4.93 1.29
N THR A 73 27.05 5.08 2.48
CA THR A 73 25.62 4.91 2.68
C THR A 73 24.82 5.95 1.88
N LEU A 74 25.22 7.21 1.89
CA LEU A 74 24.57 8.27 1.12
C LEU A 74 24.66 8.00 -0.39
N GLN A 75 25.81 7.53 -0.89
CA GLN A 75 25.95 7.14 -2.30
C GLN A 75 25.01 6.00 -2.69
N GLN A 76 24.84 4.99 -1.83
CA GLN A 76 23.88 3.91 -2.07
C GLN A 76 22.44 4.43 -2.10
N GLN A 77 22.06 5.29 -1.15
CA GLN A 77 20.73 5.90 -1.12
C GLN A 77 20.45 6.73 -2.38
N LEU A 78 21.43 7.49 -2.86
CA LEU A 78 21.30 8.31 -4.06
C LEU A 78 21.07 7.44 -5.30
N SER A 79 21.81 6.32 -5.42
CA SER A 79 21.60 5.36 -6.51
C SER A 79 20.21 4.71 -6.47
N THR A 80 19.69 4.36 -5.28
CA THR A 80 18.31 3.87 -5.14
C THR A 80 17.29 4.93 -5.57
N LYS A 81 17.49 6.18 -5.16
CA LYS A 81 16.58 7.29 -5.54
C LYS A 81 16.59 7.56 -7.04
N GLU A 82 17.74 7.43 -7.70
CA GLU A 82 17.84 7.52 -9.16
C GLU A 82 17.06 6.39 -9.87
N GLN A 83 17.13 5.17 -9.35
CA GLN A 83 16.35 4.04 -9.87
C GLN A 83 14.84 4.23 -9.66
N ASP A 84 14.43 4.74 -8.49
CA ASP A 84 13.03 5.08 -8.19
C ASP A 84 12.50 6.14 -9.17
N LEU A 85 13.27 7.21 -9.42
CA LEU A 85 12.90 8.26 -10.37
C LEU A 85 12.73 7.72 -11.79
N ALA A 86 13.64 6.85 -12.24
CA ALA A 86 13.50 6.18 -13.54
C ALA A 86 12.24 5.29 -13.60
N GLY A 87 11.88 4.63 -12.50
CA GLY A 87 10.66 3.85 -12.37
C GLY A 87 9.39 4.71 -12.48
N LEU A 88 9.33 5.79 -11.72
CA LEU A 88 8.21 6.75 -11.74
C LEU A 88 8.05 7.39 -13.11
N GLN A 89 9.15 7.72 -13.79
CA GLN A 89 9.10 8.31 -15.13
C GLN A 89 8.51 7.34 -16.17
N ARG A 90 8.80 6.04 -16.07
CA ARG A 90 8.17 5.01 -16.91
C ARG A 90 6.68 4.87 -16.62
N GLN A 91 6.27 4.92 -15.35
CA GLN A 91 4.86 4.87 -14.97
C GLN A 91 4.08 6.08 -15.52
N LEU A 92 4.67 7.27 -15.46
CA LEU A 92 4.06 8.47 -16.01
C LEU A 92 3.83 8.37 -17.53
N GLN A 93 4.82 7.86 -18.27
CA GLN A 93 4.69 7.63 -19.72
C GLN A 93 3.61 6.59 -20.04
N ALA A 94 3.53 5.51 -19.28
CA ALA A 94 2.50 4.49 -19.44
C ALA A 94 1.09 5.05 -19.16
N ALA A 95 0.94 5.88 -18.13
CA ALA A 95 -0.33 6.53 -17.81
C ALA A 95 -0.78 7.52 -18.90
N GLN A 96 0.16 8.28 -19.49
CA GLN A 96 -0.13 9.16 -20.62
C GLN A 96 -0.61 8.37 -21.85
N ALA A 97 0.05 7.25 -22.17
CA ALA A 97 -0.37 6.37 -23.26
C ALA A 97 -1.78 5.78 -23.02
N ALA A 98 -2.06 5.35 -21.79
CA ALA A 98 -3.39 4.87 -21.42
C ALA A 98 -4.47 5.95 -21.59
N GLY A 99 -4.18 7.21 -21.22
CA GLY A 99 -5.08 8.34 -21.44
C GLY A 99 -5.42 8.59 -22.92
N GLN A 100 -4.43 8.44 -23.81
CA GLN A 100 -4.68 8.52 -25.26
C GLN A 100 -5.57 7.36 -25.76
N GLN A 101 -5.38 6.16 -25.22
CA GLN A 101 -6.23 5.01 -25.56
C GLN A 101 -7.68 5.21 -25.11
N VAL A 102 -7.91 5.76 -23.90
CA VAL A 102 -9.25 6.10 -23.42
C VAL A 102 -9.91 7.11 -24.36
N THR A 103 -9.17 8.13 -24.79
CA THR A 103 -9.69 9.13 -25.74
C THR A 103 -10.08 8.50 -27.09
N ALA A 104 -9.25 7.59 -27.61
CA ALA A 104 -9.55 6.87 -28.84
C ALA A 104 -10.79 5.96 -28.70
N LEU A 105 -10.92 5.24 -27.59
CA LEU A 105 -12.10 4.42 -27.30
C LEU A 105 -13.37 5.27 -27.18
N GLN A 106 -13.27 6.46 -26.58
CA GLN A 106 -14.41 7.37 -26.46
C GLN A 106 -14.89 7.89 -27.82
N GLN A 107 -13.96 8.15 -28.76
CA GLN A 107 -14.31 8.47 -30.15
C GLN A 107 -14.97 7.28 -30.87
N GLN A 108 -14.48 6.05 -30.63
CA GLN A 108 -15.09 4.84 -31.20
C GLN A 108 -16.51 4.60 -30.66
N ILE A 109 -16.74 4.83 -29.38
CA ILE A 109 -18.08 4.73 -28.77
C ILE A 109 -19.01 5.75 -29.43
N ALA A 110 -18.60 7.01 -29.56
CA ALA A 110 -19.41 8.04 -30.23
C ALA A 110 -19.73 7.68 -31.70
N ALA A 111 -18.78 7.09 -32.43
CA ALA A 111 -19.03 6.60 -33.78
C ALA A 111 -20.03 5.42 -33.79
N LYS A 112 -19.89 4.48 -32.86
CA LYS A 112 -20.81 3.34 -32.73
C LYS A 112 -22.21 3.75 -32.31
N GLU A 113 -22.35 4.77 -31.47
CA GLU A 113 -23.65 5.36 -31.11
C GLU A 113 -24.34 5.97 -32.34
N LYS A 114 -23.59 6.60 -33.23
CA LYS A 114 -24.10 7.09 -34.52
C LYS A 114 -24.55 5.94 -35.43
N ASP A 115 -23.73 4.89 -35.56
CA ASP A 115 -24.10 3.68 -36.33
C ASP A 115 -25.40 3.06 -35.81
N VAL A 116 -25.54 2.92 -34.49
CA VAL A 116 -26.76 2.40 -33.85
C VAL A 116 -27.96 3.28 -34.16
N THR A 117 -27.80 4.60 -34.09
CA THR A 117 -28.86 5.56 -34.41
C THR A 117 -29.32 5.45 -35.87
N ASP A 118 -28.39 5.28 -36.80
CA ASP A 118 -28.74 5.17 -38.22
C ASP A 118 -29.33 3.79 -38.56
N LEU A 119 -28.87 2.70 -37.92
CA LEU A 119 -29.50 1.39 -38.03
C LEU A 119 -30.93 1.38 -37.48
N GLN A 120 -31.19 2.10 -36.38
CA GLN A 120 -32.55 2.29 -35.85
C GLN A 120 -33.46 2.97 -36.87
N LYS A 121 -32.98 4.04 -37.55
CA LYS A 121 -33.75 4.70 -38.61
C LYS A 121 -34.02 3.76 -39.79
N GLN A 122 -33.04 2.97 -40.21
CA GLN A 122 -33.22 1.99 -41.29
C GLN A 122 -34.25 0.93 -40.93
N LEU A 123 -34.25 0.46 -39.67
CA LEU A 123 -35.24 -0.49 -39.17
C LEU A 123 -36.66 0.12 -39.16
N GLU A 124 -36.82 1.38 -38.73
CA GLU A 124 -38.11 2.06 -38.78
C GLU A 124 -38.58 2.32 -40.23
N ALA A 125 -37.66 2.65 -41.14
CA ALA A 125 -37.97 2.77 -42.56
C ALA A 125 -38.40 1.42 -43.18
N ALA A 126 -37.76 0.31 -42.79
CA ALA A 126 -38.11 -1.03 -43.23
C ALA A 126 -39.49 -1.49 -42.70
N LYS A 127 -39.87 -1.07 -41.49
CA LYS A 127 -41.21 -1.30 -40.93
C LYS A 127 -42.31 -0.50 -41.65
N ALA A 128 -41.97 0.65 -42.22
CA ALA A 128 -42.90 1.50 -42.97
C ALA A 128 -43.09 1.06 -44.45
N ALA A 129 -42.32 0.08 -44.92
CA ALA A 129 -42.47 -0.46 -46.28
C ALA A 129 -43.77 -1.29 -46.40
N PRO A 130 -44.66 -1.02 -47.37
CA PRO A 130 -45.88 -1.79 -47.52
C PRO A 130 -45.57 -3.19 -48.08
N GLY A 131 -45.72 -4.21 -47.25
CA GLY A 131 -45.79 -5.61 -47.65
C GLY A 131 -44.80 -6.55 -46.96
N LEU A 132 -45.08 -6.96 -45.72
CA LEU A 132 -44.62 -8.26 -45.20
C LEU A 132 -45.72 -8.93 -44.35
N PRO A 133 -45.86 -10.27 -44.45
CA PRO A 133 -47.02 -11.01 -43.94
C PRO A 133 -47.01 -11.17 -42.42
N ALA A 134 -48.24 -11.24 -41.88
CA ALA A 134 -48.56 -11.45 -40.49
C ALA A 134 -47.93 -12.74 -39.93
N GLY A 135 -47.05 -12.60 -38.93
CA GLY A 135 -46.50 -13.74 -38.22
C GLY A 135 -45.20 -13.43 -37.49
N GLY A 136 -45.27 -12.57 -36.46
CA GLY A 136 -44.09 -12.22 -35.68
C GLY A 136 -44.42 -11.28 -34.53
N THR A 137 -45.16 -11.78 -33.55
CA THR A 137 -45.35 -11.09 -32.27
C THR A 137 -44.02 -11.07 -31.53
N ILE A 138 -43.23 -10.00 -31.69
CA ILE A 138 -42.17 -9.65 -30.73
C ILE A 138 -42.73 -8.56 -29.81
N LEU A 139 -43.25 -9.02 -28.68
CA LEU A 139 -43.45 -8.21 -27.49
C LEU A 139 -42.08 -7.83 -26.93
N LEU A 140 -41.55 -6.66 -27.31
CA LEU A 140 -40.56 -5.95 -26.50
C LEU A 140 -41.13 -4.57 -26.17
N ALA A 141 -41.94 -4.52 -25.12
CA ALA A 141 -42.27 -3.30 -24.43
C ALA A 141 -41.02 -2.81 -23.67
N ALA A 142 -40.07 -2.19 -24.38
CA ALA A 142 -39.10 -1.31 -23.75
C ALA A 142 -39.81 0.00 -23.44
N LYS A 143 -40.17 0.22 -22.16
CA LYS A 143 -40.54 1.56 -21.71
C LYS A 143 -39.35 2.49 -22.00
N PRO A 144 -39.53 3.61 -22.72
CA PRO A 144 -38.47 4.60 -22.89
C PRO A 144 -38.05 5.09 -21.51
N VAL A 145 -36.75 5.00 -21.19
CA VAL A 145 -36.19 5.76 -20.08
C VAL A 145 -36.24 7.22 -20.52
N PRO A 146 -37.01 8.09 -19.85
CA PRO A 146 -37.09 9.49 -20.23
C PRO A 146 -35.69 10.11 -20.18
N THR A 147 -35.38 10.96 -21.16
CA THR A 147 -34.28 11.92 -21.04
C THR A 147 -34.38 12.60 -19.68
N PRO A 148 -33.30 12.68 -18.87
CA PRO A 148 -33.35 13.38 -17.60
C PRO A 148 -33.83 14.80 -17.88
N THR A 149 -34.99 15.17 -17.33
CA THR A 149 -35.45 16.54 -17.39
C THR A 149 -34.36 17.44 -16.81
N PRO A 150 -34.16 18.66 -17.35
CA PRO A 150 -33.31 19.65 -16.69
C PRO A 150 -33.70 19.70 -15.22
N ARG A 151 -32.71 19.59 -14.32
CA ARG A 151 -32.94 19.62 -12.87
C ARG A 151 -33.90 20.78 -12.59
N PRO A 152 -35.11 20.53 -12.05
CA PRO A 152 -36.08 21.59 -11.85
C PRO A 152 -35.44 22.69 -11.02
N THR A 153 -35.56 23.93 -11.48
CA THR A 153 -35.18 25.11 -10.69
C THR A 153 -35.87 24.99 -9.34
N PRO A 154 -35.15 25.11 -8.20
CA PRO A 154 -35.76 24.93 -6.88
C PRO A 154 -36.99 25.83 -6.78
N THR A 155 -38.17 25.22 -6.61
CA THR A 155 -39.39 25.98 -6.36
C THR A 155 -39.15 26.83 -5.12
N PRO A 156 -39.35 28.16 -5.17
CA PRO A 156 -39.24 29.00 -3.99
C PRO A 156 -40.09 28.40 -2.88
N ARG A 157 -39.51 28.24 -1.69
CA ARG A 157 -40.24 27.69 -0.55
C ARG A 157 -41.50 28.54 -0.31
N PRO A 158 -42.67 27.91 -0.07
CA PRO A 158 -43.89 28.65 0.24
C PRO A 158 -43.64 29.67 1.36
N ALA A 159 -44.21 30.87 1.22
CA ALA A 159 -44.16 31.87 2.28
C ALA A 159 -44.74 31.27 3.57
N GLY A 160 -43.97 31.30 4.67
CA GLY A 160 -44.34 30.68 5.94
C GLY A 160 -43.91 29.22 6.12
N PHE A 161 -43.14 28.63 5.20
CA PHE A 161 -42.55 27.30 5.42
C PHE A 161 -41.56 27.34 6.59
N VAL A 162 -41.92 26.63 7.66
CA VAL A 162 -41.00 26.32 8.76
C VAL A 162 -40.42 24.94 8.46
N PRO A 163 -39.10 24.80 8.25
CA PRO A 163 -38.50 23.48 8.05
C PRO A 163 -38.78 22.58 9.26
N PRO A 164 -39.03 21.29 9.04
CA PRO A 164 -39.10 20.35 10.15
C PRO A 164 -37.80 20.44 10.96
N PRO A 165 -37.88 20.26 12.30
CA PRO A 165 -36.69 20.20 13.12
C PRO A 165 -35.70 19.18 12.54
N PRO A 166 -34.39 19.46 12.58
CA PRO A 166 -33.38 18.49 12.15
C PRO A 166 -33.61 17.15 12.86
N ALA A 167 -33.49 16.05 12.11
CA ALA A 167 -33.55 14.73 12.71
C ALA A 167 -32.43 14.60 13.75
N VAL A 168 -32.79 14.17 14.96
CA VAL A 168 -31.83 13.86 16.01
C VAL A 168 -31.42 12.40 15.84
N PRO A 169 -30.11 12.08 15.74
CA PRO A 169 -29.66 10.70 15.69
C PRO A 169 -30.18 9.90 16.89
N PRO A 170 -30.50 8.61 16.72
CA PRO A 170 -30.91 7.78 17.84
C PRO A 170 -29.76 7.67 18.85
N ALA A 171 -30.07 7.54 20.15
CA ALA A 171 -29.06 7.44 21.21
C ALA A 171 -28.10 6.25 21.02
N SER A 172 -28.52 5.22 20.28
CA SER A 172 -27.68 4.08 19.89
C SER A 172 -26.48 4.49 19.03
N PHE A 173 -26.60 5.57 18.24
CA PHE A 173 -25.52 6.06 17.39
C PHE A 173 -24.31 6.58 18.19
N ALA A 174 -24.56 7.12 19.38
CA ALA A 174 -23.51 7.66 20.25
C ALA A 174 -22.92 6.61 21.22
N GLN A 175 -23.36 5.36 21.14
CA GLN A 175 -22.82 4.30 22.01
C GLN A 175 -21.39 3.96 21.60
N PRO A 176 -20.47 3.78 22.57
CA PRO A 176 -19.10 3.40 22.27
C PRO A 176 -19.05 2.01 21.63
N LEU A 177 -18.36 1.90 20.50
CA LEU A 177 -18.02 0.62 19.90
C LEU A 177 -16.97 -0.07 20.77
N GLN A 178 -17.12 -1.38 21.03
CA GLN A 178 -16.08 -2.13 21.75
C GLN A 178 -14.97 -2.58 20.79
N LEU A 179 -15.37 -3.11 19.62
CA LEU A 179 -14.49 -3.44 18.51
C LEU A 179 -14.91 -2.68 17.26
N TYR A 180 -13.93 -2.14 16.53
CA TYR A 180 -14.10 -1.59 15.18
C TYR A 180 -13.56 -2.59 14.16
N ILE A 181 -14.28 -2.78 13.06
CA ILE A 181 -13.89 -3.73 12.01
C ILE A 181 -13.81 -2.96 10.70
N TYR A 182 -12.63 -3.01 10.06
CA TYR A 182 -12.44 -2.54 8.69
C TYR A 182 -12.41 -3.75 7.77
N ALA A 183 -13.18 -3.73 6.68
CA ALA A 183 -13.27 -4.85 5.76
C ALA A 183 -13.40 -4.40 4.30
N ASP A 184 -12.81 -5.19 3.41
CA ASP A 184 -12.98 -5.10 1.96
C ASP A 184 -13.08 -6.48 1.32
N THR A 185 -13.44 -6.50 0.03
CA THR A 185 -13.50 -7.70 -0.79
C THR A 185 -12.53 -7.59 -1.95
N VAL A 186 -11.86 -8.69 -2.28
CA VAL A 186 -10.92 -8.78 -3.39
C VAL A 186 -11.19 -10.00 -4.27
N THR A 187 -10.76 -9.93 -5.53
CA THR A 187 -10.64 -11.10 -6.39
C THR A 187 -9.56 -12.05 -5.88
N ALA A 188 -9.80 -13.35 -6.03
CA ALA A 188 -8.83 -14.38 -5.69
C ALA A 188 -7.69 -14.54 -6.72
N GLY A 189 -6.68 -15.33 -6.36
CA GLY A 189 -5.64 -15.80 -7.27
C GLY A 189 -6.13 -16.89 -8.25
N PRO A 190 -5.33 -17.21 -9.27
CA PRO A 190 -5.65 -18.27 -10.22
C PRO A 190 -5.82 -19.63 -9.53
N ASN A 191 -6.82 -20.40 -9.97
CA ASN A 191 -7.16 -21.75 -9.47
C ASN A 191 -7.59 -21.81 -7.99
N GLU A 192 -7.99 -20.68 -7.38
CA GLU A 192 -8.55 -20.68 -6.03
C GLU A 192 -10.05 -21.02 -6.02
N SER A 193 -10.75 -20.79 -7.15
CA SER A 193 -12.15 -21.21 -7.30
C SER A 193 -12.29 -22.71 -7.50
N ARG A 194 -13.21 -23.35 -6.76
CA ARG A 194 -13.59 -24.75 -6.99
C ARG A 194 -14.24 -25.01 -8.35
N TYR A 195 -14.73 -23.95 -9.01
CA TYR A 195 -15.35 -24.01 -10.33
C TYR A 195 -14.36 -23.70 -11.46
N SER A 196 -13.09 -23.44 -11.13
CA SER A 196 -12.05 -23.02 -12.09
C SER A 196 -12.44 -21.76 -12.88
N ILE A 197 -13.28 -20.90 -12.28
CA ILE A 197 -13.63 -19.59 -12.82
C ILE A 197 -12.78 -18.56 -12.09
N ASP A 198 -11.68 -18.18 -12.75
CA ASP A 198 -10.80 -17.13 -12.26
C ASP A 198 -11.31 -15.76 -12.72
N ALA A 199 -11.00 -14.73 -11.92
CA ALA A 199 -11.13 -13.34 -12.38
C ALA A 199 -10.30 -13.06 -13.65
N THR A 200 -9.35 -13.94 -14.02
CA THR A 200 -8.20 -13.61 -14.86
C THR A 200 -8.14 -14.30 -16.24
N ALA A 201 -9.17 -15.03 -16.68
CA ALA A 201 -9.15 -15.70 -18.00
C ALA A 201 -9.61 -14.79 -19.17
N PRO A 202 -8.95 -14.80 -20.35
CA PRO A 202 -7.52 -14.80 -20.64
C PRO A 202 -7.09 -13.38 -21.06
N LYS A 203 -6.86 -12.49 -20.09
CA LYS A 203 -6.15 -11.19 -20.21
C LYS A 203 -6.13 -10.52 -18.84
N ALA A 204 -5.32 -11.08 -17.94
CA ALA A 204 -4.74 -10.43 -16.76
C ALA A 204 -5.55 -9.28 -16.12
N LEU A 205 -6.70 -9.58 -15.51
CA LEU A 205 -7.03 -8.82 -14.30
C LEU A 205 -5.97 -9.19 -13.24
N PRO A 206 -5.43 -8.26 -12.46
CA PRO A 206 -4.57 -8.63 -11.35
C PRO A 206 -5.40 -9.47 -10.36
N SER A 207 -4.84 -10.56 -9.85
CA SER A 207 -5.39 -11.21 -8.65
C SER A 207 -5.27 -10.25 -7.46
N CYS A 208 -6.07 -10.49 -6.42
CA CYS A 208 -6.07 -9.68 -5.20
C CYS A 208 -6.47 -8.21 -5.45
N VAL A 209 -7.35 -7.95 -6.42
CA VAL A 209 -7.86 -6.61 -6.73
C VAL A 209 -9.13 -6.36 -5.94
N GLN A 210 -9.17 -5.23 -5.24
CA GLN A 210 -10.35 -4.79 -4.52
C GLN A 210 -11.50 -4.51 -5.50
N THR A 211 -12.62 -5.17 -5.26
CA THR A 211 -13.83 -5.04 -6.09
C THR A 211 -15.05 -5.34 -5.22
N SER A 212 -16.17 -4.70 -5.55
CA SER A 212 -17.48 -5.08 -5.03
C SER A 212 -18.26 -5.93 -6.04
N ILE A 213 -17.73 -6.25 -7.23
CA ILE A 213 -18.47 -6.96 -8.27
C ILE A 213 -17.83 -8.32 -8.53
N PHE A 214 -18.62 -9.38 -8.39
CA PHE A 214 -18.20 -10.78 -8.57
C PHE A 214 -19.19 -11.51 -9.49
N LYS A 215 -18.68 -12.44 -10.30
CA LYS A 215 -19.52 -13.33 -11.10
C LYS A 215 -19.81 -14.62 -10.35
N ARG A 216 -20.88 -15.29 -10.73
CA ARG A 216 -21.13 -16.67 -10.31
C ARG A 216 -19.94 -17.56 -10.69
N GLY A 217 -19.54 -18.42 -9.77
CA GLY A 217 -18.37 -19.27 -9.90
C GLY A 217 -17.04 -18.63 -9.49
N MET A 218 -16.95 -17.31 -9.31
CA MET A 218 -15.72 -16.67 -8.84
C MET A 218 -15.46 -16.98 -7.36
N HIS A 219 -14.18 -16.97 -7.00
CA HIS A 219 -13.73 -17.02 -5.62
C HIS A 219 -13.64 -15.59 -5.05
N LEU A 220 -14.50 -15.30 -4.08
CA LEU A 220 -14.59 -14.03 -3.37
C LEU A 220 -13.79 -14.15 -2.08
N VAL A 221 -12.89 -13.18 -1.83
CA VAL A 221 -12.11 -13.12 -0.60
C VAL A 221 -12.44 -11.85 0.17
N TRP A 222 -12.87 -12.00 1.42
CA TRP A 222 -12.92 -10.90 2.39
C TRP A 222 -11.58 -10.75 3.08
N ARG A 223 -11.12 -9.51 3.21
CA ARG A 223 -9.97 -9.15 4.05
C ARG A 223 -10.45 -8.16 5.09
N PHE A 224 -10.06 -8.37 6.34
CA PHE A 224 -10.50 -7.48 7.40
C PHE A 224 -9.53 -7.40 8.58
N GLU A 225 -9.63 -6.29 9.29
CA GLU A 225 -8.95 -6.03 10.55
C GLU A 225 -9.98 -5.89 11.68
N VAL A 226 -9.65 -6.39 12.87
CA VAL A 226 -10.44 -6.18 14.09
C VAL A 226 -9.62 -5.30 15.01
N VAL A 227 -10.16 -4.18 15.45
CA VAL A 227 -9.47 -3.18 16.28
C VAL A 227 -10.22 -3.01 17.59
N ASP A 228 -9.53 -3.16 18.72
CA ASP A 228 -10.05 -2.79 20.02
C ASP A 228 -10.02 -1.27 20.15
N THR A 229 -11.18 -0.65 20.28
CA THR A 229 -11.32 0.81 20.27
C THR A 229 -10.81 1.45 21.55
N ALA A 230 -10.80 0.72 22.67
CA ALA A 230 -10.32 1.21 23.94
C ALA A 230 -8.79 1.34 23.96
N THR A 231 -8.09 0.48 23.22
CA THR A 231 -6.61 0.43 23.20
C THR A 231 -6.01 0.89 21.87
N GLY A 232 -6.81 0.97 20.81
CA GLY A 232 -6.33 1.18 19.43
C GLY A 232 -5.60 -0.03 18.83
N LYS A 233 -5.60 -1.18 19.53
CA LYS A 233 -4.83 -2.36 19.13
C LYS A 233 -5.57 -3.17 18.05
N ARG A 234 -4.85 -3.53 16.97
CA ARG A 234 -5.29 -4.55 16.01
C ARG A 234 -5.21 -5.94 16.65
N LEU A 235 -6.33 -6.65 16.69
CA LEU A 235 -6.46 -7.97 17.31
C LEU A 235 -6.09 -9.10 16.34
N THR A 236 -5.37 -10.08 16.87
CA THR A 236 -4.91 -11.28 16.16
C THR A 236 -5.67 -12.52 16.64
N ASP A 237 -5.33 -13.69 16.11
CA ASP A 237 -5.83 -14.99 16.60
C ASP A 237 -5.49 -15.27 18.08
N LYS A 238 -4.55 -14.51 18.66
CA LYS A 238 -4.24 -14.57 20.09
C LYS A 238 -5.34 -13.94 20.94
N GLU A 239 -6.01 -12.89 20.47
CA GLU A 239 -7.01 -12.13 21.23
C GLU A 239 -8.45 -12.37 20.76
N VAL A 240 -8.64 -12.77 19.50
CA VAL A 240 -9.97 -13.04 18.93
C VAL A 240 -10.38 -14.49 19.21
N GLU A 241 -11.57 -14.67 19.78
CA GLU A 241 -12.19 -15.97 20.00
C GLU A 241 -12.87 -16.45 18.71
N THR A 242 -13.67 -15.58 18.09
CA THR A 242 -14.35 -15.85 16.82
C THR A 242 -14.31 -14.64 15.92
N ALA A 243 -14.02 -14.84 14.63
CA ALA A 243 -14.23 -13.87 13.57
C ALA A 243 -14.87 -14.61 12.40
N VAL A 244 -16.10 -14.27 12.06
CA VAL A 244 -16.88 -14.98 11.03
C VAL A 244 -17.53 -14.00 10.07
N VAL A 245 -17.45 -14.29 8.78
CA VAL A 245 -18.30 -13.67 7.77
C VAL A 245 -19.64 -14.40 7.78
N ARG A 246 -20.75 -13.67 7.87
CA ARG A 246 -22.11 -14.21 7.75
C ARG A 246 -22.68 -13.84 6.40
N LEU A 247 -23.17 -14.84 5.68
CA LEU A 247 -23.90 -14.65 4.43
C LEU A 247 -25.41 -14.47 4.70
N PRO A 248 -26.17 -13.88 3.76
CA PRO A 248 -27.64 -13.74 3.87
C PRO A 248 -28.37 -15.07 4.04
N THR A 249 -27.78 -16.16 3.56
CA THR A 249 -28.29 -17.52 3.65
C THR A 249 -28.15 -18.12 5.05
N GLY A 250 -27.46 -17.44 5.97
CA GLY A 250 -27.14 -17.94 7.31
C GLY A 250 -25.83 -18.72 7.41
N GLU A 251 -25.15 -18.98 6.28
CA GLU A 251 -23.83 -19.62 6.27
C GLU A 251 -22.79 -18.73 6.98
N GLU A 252 -21.96 -19.34 7.81
CA GLU A 252 -20.87 -18.68 8.54
C GLU A 252 -19.51 -19.18 8.06
N ILE A 253 -18.68 -18.26 7.59
CA ILE A 253 -17.35 -18.54 7.06
C ILE A 253 -16.32 -18.05 8.07
N LYS A 254 -15.58 -18.99 8.66
CA LYS A 254 -14.56 -18.68 9.65
C LYS A 254 -13.41 -17.90 9.02
N GLY A 255 -13.09 -16.76 9.63
CA GLY A 255 -11.91 -15.97 9.32
C GLY A 255 -10.62 -16.64 9.81
N ARG A 256 -9.58 -16.59 8.99
CA ARG A 256 -8.22 -17.04 9.29
C ARG A 256 -7.30 -15.83 9.41
N PHE A 257 -6.58 -15.72 10.51
CA PHE A 257 -5.51 -14.72 10.64
C PHE A 257 -4.20 -15.29 10.09
N SER A 258 -3.61 -14.64 9.08
CA SER A 258 -2.34 -15.08 8.50
C SER A 258 -1.63 -13.96 7.74
N ALA A 259 -0.32 -14.13 7.55
CA ALA A 259 0.46 -13.29 6.65
C ALA A 259 -0.02 -13.43 5.20
N HIS A 260 -0.12 -12.31 4.49
CA HIS A 260 -0.38 -12.30 3.06
C HIS A 260 0.85 -12.74 2.26
N GLY A 261 0.67 -13.63 1.27
CA GLY A 261 1.73 -14.09 0.39
C GLY A 261 2.66 -15.12 1.07
N THR A 262 2.23 -16.37 1.11
CA THR A 262 3.09 -17.49 1.56
C THR A 262 4.29 -17.67 0.62
N GLY A 263 5.51 -17.76 1.17
CA GLY A 263 6.70 -18.18 0.42
C GLY A 263 7.67 -17.08 -0.03
N ARG A 264 7.50 -15.82 0.38
CA ARG A 264 8.55 -14.79 0.21
C ARG A 264 9.50 -14.76 1.42
N PRO A 265 10.80 -14.99 1.26
CA PRO A 265 11.78 -14.73 2.32
C PRO A 265 11.91 -13.23 2.56
N GLY A 266 11.66 -12.76 3.78
CA GLY A 266 11.81 -11.36 4.18
C GLY A 266 10.57 -10.82 4.88
N GLY A 267 10.73 -10.45 6.16
CA GLY A 267 9.66 -9.96 7.04
C GLY A 267 9.02 -8.65 6.55
N ASP A 268 7.83 -8.36 7.08
CA ASP A 268 6.93 -7.21 6.80
C ASP A 268 5.75 -7.48 5.85
N ALA A 269 5.39 -8.75 5.61
CA ALA A 269 4.12 -9.05 4.96
C ALA A 269 2.94 -8.56 5.82
N PRO A 270 1.90 -7.93 5.23
CA PRO A 270 0.73 -7.49 6.00
C PRO A 270 -0.02 -8.71 6.56
N TRP A 271 -0.47 -8.58 7.81
CA TRP A 271 -1.27 -9.58 8.50
C TRP A 271 -2.69 -9.08 8.67
N PHE A 272 -3.65 -9.91 8.31
CA PHE A 272 -5.07 -9.61 8.45
C PHE A 272 -5.87 -10.90 8.50
N TRP A 273 -7.16 -10.76 8.81
CA TRP A 273 -8.11 -11.85 8.75
C TRP A 273 -8.60 -12.03 7.32
N THR A 274 -8.70 -13.29 6.89
CA THR A 274 -9.25 -13.65 5.59
C THR A 274 -10.38 -14.67 5.74
N ALA A 275 -11.45 -14.47 4.98
CA ALA A 275 -12.47 -15.47 4.75
C ALA A 275 -12.69 -15.55 3.25
N ALA A 276 -13.03 -16.72 2.72
CA ALA A 276 -13.21 -16.89 1.29
C ALA A 276 -14.39 -17.78 0.98
N TRP A 277 -15.02 -17.53 -0.16
CA TRP A 277 -16.24 -18.20 -0.59
C TRP A 277 -16.31 -18.29 -2.11
N ASP A 278 -16.65 -19.47 -2.60
CA ASP A 278 -16.98 -19.66 -4.00
C ASP A 278 -18.43 -19.27 -4.23
N VAL A 279 -18.67 -18.25 -5.06
CA VAL A 279 -20.03 -17.86 -5.44
C VAL A 279 -20.68 -19.04 -6.18
N PRO A 280 -21.78 -19.63 -5.68
CA PRO A 280 -22.46 -20.72 -6.39
C PRO A 280 -22.90 -20.33 -7.80
N LEU A 281 -22.86 -21.30 -8.72
CA LEU A 281 -23.27 -21.08 -10.12
C LEU A 281 -24.76 -20.69 -10.26
N ASP A 282 -25.55 -20.96 -9.23
CA ASP A 282 -26.98 -20.69 -9.12
C ASP A 282 -27.31 -19.60 -8.08
N TYR A 283 -26.30 -18.90 -7.54
CA TYR A 283 -26.54 -17.85 -6.55
C TYR A 283 -27.33 -16.67 -7.16
N PRO A 284 -28.31 -16.08 -6.44
CA PRO A 284 -29.07 -14.94 -6.95
C PRO A 284 -28.19 -13.75 -7.35
N LEU A 285 -28.55 -13.09 -8.44
CA LEU A 285 -27.91 -11.85 -8.85
C LEU A 285 -28.34 -10.69 -7.95
N GLY A 286 -27.49 -9.67 -7.84
CA GLY A 286 -27.76 -8.47 -7.07
C GLY A 286 -26.88 -8.34 -5.84
N ALA A 287 -27.32 -7.54 -4.86
CA ALA A 287 -26.52 -7.24 -3.68
C ALA A 287 -26.37 -8.46 -2.75
N LEU A 288 -25.14 -8.71 -2.31
CA LEU A 288 -24.78 -9.69 -1.30
C LEU A 288 -24.69 -8.99 0.06
N ASP A 289 -25.72 -9.18 0.89
CA ASP A 289 -25.83 -8.59 2.23
C ASP A 289 -25.05 -9.39 3.29
N TRP A 290 -23.72 -9.30 3.23
CA TRP A 290 -22.83 -9.96 4.20
C TRP A 290 -22.47 -9.04 5.37
N SER A 291 -22.07 -9.68 6.48
CA SER A 291 -21.54 -9.00 7.68
C SER A 291 -20.34 -9.76 8.25
N ILE A 292 -19.54 -9.10 9.10
CA ILE A 292 -18.52 -9.79 9.90
C ILE A 292 -18.88 -9.63 11.36
N ASN A 293 -18.91 -10.73 12.10
CA ASN A 293 -19.04 -10.72 13.55
C ASN A 293 -17.72 -11.17 14.18
N ALA A 294 -17.18 -10.33 15.07
CA ALA A 294 -16.00 -10.63 15.85
C ALA A 294 -16.33 -10.64 17.35
N LYS A 295 -15.74 -11.60 18.07
CA LYS A 295 -15.76 -11.70 19.52
C LYS A 295 -14.34 -11.93 20.01
N SER A 296 -13.88 -11.10 20.94
CA SER A 296 -12.58 -11.28 21.60
C SER A 296 -12.71 -12.17 22.84
N LYS A 297 -11.58 -12.74 23.27
CA LYS A 297 -11.52 -13.66 24.42
C LYS A 297 -11.88 -13.00 25.76
N ASP A 298 -11.76 -11.68 25.85
CA ASP A 298 -12.22 -10.85 26.98
C ASP A 298 -13.72 -10.47 26.87
N GLY A 299 -14.44 -10.99 25.88
CA GLY A 299 -15.89 -10.87 25.75
C GLY A 299 -16.38 -9.66 24.95
N LYS A 300 -15.48 -8.82 24.41
CA LYS A 300 -15.88 -7.70 23.55
C LYS A 300 -16.42 -8.20 22.22
N THR A 301 -17.39 -7.49 21.67
CA THR A 301 -18.02 -7.82 20.38
C THR A 301 -18.01 -6.64 19.43
N GLY A 302 -17.92 -6.93 18.14
CA GLY A 302 -18.12 -5.95 17.08
C GLY A 302 -18.72 -6.60 15.85
N THR A 303 -19.51 -5.81 15.13
CA THR A 303 -20.12 -6.22 13.86
C THR A 303 -19.77 -5.19 12.79
N PHE A 304 -19.25 -5.68 11.67
CA PHE A 304 -19.21 -4.94 10.42
C PHE A 304 -20.47 -5.26 9.63
N ALA A 305 -21.15 -4.23 9.14
CA ALA A 305 -22.19 -4.34 8.14
C ALA A 305 -21.90 -3.34 7.02
N LEU A 306 -22.23 -3.71 5.78
CA LEU A 306 -22.09 -2.81 4.65
C LEU A 306 -23.03 -1.60 4.81
N TRP A 307 -22.53 -0.46 4.35
CA TRP A 307 -23.22 0.82 4.38
C TRP A 307 -23.91 1.04 3.04
N TYR A 308 -25.18 1.45 3.11
CA TYR A 308 -25.97 1.81 1.95
C TYR A 308 -25.55 3.20 1.48
N VAL A 309 -24.87 3.28 0.33
CA VAL A 309 -24.50 4.57 -0.28
C VAL A 309 -25.59 5.07 -1.23
N SER A 310 -26.48 4.20 -1.71
CA SER A 310 -27.63 4.58 -2.53
C SER A 310 -28.89 4.86 -1.71
N ILE A 311 -29.54 5.96 -2.05
CA ILE A 311 -31.00 6.07 -1.94
C ILE A 311 -31.56 5.24 -3.10
N PRO A 312 -32.62 4.42 -2.94
CA PRO A 312 -33.09 3.47 -3.96
C PRO A 312 -33.30 3.99 -5.40
N ALA A 313 -33.34 5.32 -5.60
CA ALA A 313 -33.47 5.98 -6.89
C ALA A 313 -32.15 6.33 -7.58
N VAL A 314 -31.01 6.33 -6.87
CA VAL A 314 -29.68 6.64 -7.44
C VAL A 314 -28.99 5.31 -7.64
N GLY A 315 -28.95 4.82 -8.89
CA GLY A 315 -28.49 3.48 -9.28
C GLY A 315 -27.00 3.17 -9.06
N VAL A 316 -26.39 3.70 -8.00
CA VAL A 316 -25.01 3.43 -7.57
C VAL A 316 -25.07 2.59 -6.29
N GLU A 317 -25.06 1.27 -6.44
CA GLU A 317 -25.01 0.34 -5.31
C GLU A 317 -23.55 0.08 -4.91
N SER A 318 -23.21 0.36 -3.65
CA SER A 318 -21.87 0.20 -3.08
C SER A 318 -21.65 -1.17 -2.44
N ARG A 319 -22.72 -1.91 -2.18
CA ARG A 319 -22.63 -3.27 -1.63
C ARG A 319 -21.95 -4.21 -2.62
N THR A 320 -21.44 -5.31 -2.10
CA THR A 320 -20.95 -6.40 -2.94
C THR A 320 -22.10 -6.90 -3.83
N GLN A 321 -21.85 -7.11 -5.12
CA GLN A 321 -22.82 -7.51 -6.13
C GLN A 321 -22.38 -8.81 -6.80
N ILE A 322 -23.35 -9.69 -7.01
CA ILE A 322 -23.23 -10.88 -7.86
C ILE A 322 -23.86 -10.57 -9.22
N VAL A 323 -23.07 -10.72 -10.28
CA VAL A 323 -23.45 -10.42 -11.67
C VAL A 323 -23.22 -11.63 -12.59
N GLU A 324 -23.70 -11.53 -13.83
CA GLU A 324 -23.43 -12.48 -14.93
C GLU A 324 -21.97 -12.44 -15.41
#